data_AF-A0A7G8W3C1-F1
#
_entry.id   AF-A0A7G8W3C1-F1
#
_cell.length_a   1.000
_cell.length_b   1.000
_cell.length_c   1.000
_cell.angle_alpha   90.00
_cell.angle_beta   90.00
_cell.angle_gamma   90.00
#
_symmetry.space_group_name_H-M   'P 1'
#
loop_
_entity.id
_entity.type
_entity.pdbx_description
1 polymer ?
#
loop_
_entity_poly.entity_id
_entity_poly.type
_entity_poly.pdbx_seq_one_letter_code
_entity_poly.pdbx_strand_id
1 'polypeptide(L)'
;MNFRKILVPLVGIVLLGVAYRSYGWQGVALVGGAIVMFLLLHFNRAMKVLQRAAERPVGYVDSAVMLNAKLKPGSTLMHVVAMTRALGEPKSQEGSQPELYRWTDNGNSWVDATFVGGKLKEWALTRPDGPAEDTPTGPSTLAR
;
A
#
# COMPACT_ATOMS: atom_id res chain seq x y z
N MET A 1 -25.59 7.58 5.18
CA MET A 1 -24.98 8.48 4.17
C MET A 1 -24.06 9.46 4.87
N ASN A 2 -22.89 9.75 4.31
CA ASN A 2 -21.80 10.42 5.03
C ASN A 2 -22.04 11.94 5.11
N PHE A 3 -22.98 12.37 5.96
CA PHE A 3 -23.47 13.77 6.11
C PHE A 3 -22.35 14.82 6.16
N ARG A 4 -21.23 14.49 6.79
CA ARG A 4 -20.06 15.38 6.89
C ARG A 4 -19.45 15.74 5.53
N LYS A 5 -19.54 14.87 4.53
CA LYS A 5 -19.01 15.13 3.17
C LYS A 5 -19.87 16.10 2.38
N ILE A 6 -21.15 16.23 2.72
CA ILE A 6 -22.12 17.13 2.06
C ILE A 6 -22.17 18.48 2.77
N LEU A 7 -22.07 18.47 4.11
CA LEU A 7 -22.20 19.68 4.93
C LEU A 7 -21.06 20.68 4.67
N VAL A 8 -19.83 20.21 4.46
CA VAL A 8 -18.65 21.06 4.20
C VAL A 8 -18.76 21.89 2.91
N PRO A 9 -19.04 21.32 1.72
CA PRO A 9 -19.21 22.11 0.51
C PRO A 9 -20.44 23.03 0.57
N LEU A 10 -21.52 22.60 1.24
CA LEU A 10 -22.72 23.42 1.43
C LEU A 10 -22.40 24.70 2.23
N VAL A 11 -21.65 24.57 3.33
CA VAL A 11 -21.20 25.72 4.14
C VAL A 11 -20.32 26.67 3.33
N GLY A 12 -19.44 26.16 2.47
CA GLY A 12 -18.61 26.98 1.59
C GLY A 12 -19.43 27.83 0.61
N ILE A 13 -20.47 27.26 0.01
CA ILE A 13 -21.37 27.97 -0.91
C ILE A 13 -22.18 29.04 -0.16
N VAL A 14 -22.71 28.72 1.03
CA VAL A 14 -23.45 29.66 1.86
C VAL A 14 -22.55 30.83 2.29
N LEU A 15 -21.31 30.58 2.70
CA LEU A 15 -20.35 31.62 3.06
C LEU A 15 -20.03 32.56 1.89
N LEU A 16 -19.88 32.04 0.67
CA LEU A 16 -19.68 32.86 -0.52
C LEU A 16 -20.91 33.74 -0.82
N GLY A 17 -22.12 33.20 -0.68
CA GLY A 17 -23.36 33.95 -0.85
C GLY A 17 -23.54 35.06 0.18
N VAL A 18 -23.23 34.79 1.45
CA VAL A 18 -23.26 35.79 2.54
C VAL A 18 -22.20 36.86 2.31
N ALA A 19 -20.99 36.49 1.92
CA ALA A 19 -19.90 37.43 1.67
C ALA A 19 -20.19 38.36 0.47
N TYR A 20 -20.82 37.83 -0.58
CA TYR A 20 -21.28 38.65 -1.70
C TYR A 20 -22.39 39.63 -1.28
N ARG A 21 -23.33 39.19 -0.45
CA ARG A 21 -24.42 40.02 0.08
C ARG A 21 -23.90 41.19 0.93
N SER A 22 -22.87 40.97 1.74
CA SER A 22 -22.40 41.96 2.73
C SER A 22 -21.27 42.86 2.22
N TYR A 23 -20.33 42.33 1.44
CA TYR A 23 -19.12 43.03 1.01
C TYR A 23 -18.91 42.99 -0.52
N GLY A 24 -19.92 42.53 -1.27
CA GLY A 24 -19.85 42.43 -2.72
C GLY A 24 -18.68 41.57 -3.20
N TRP A 25 -17.99 42.04 -4.23
CA TRP A 25 -16.86 41.34 -4.82
C TRP A 25 -15.63 41.22 -3.91
N GLN A 26 -15.42 42.15 -2.97
CA GLN A 26 -14.32 42.09 -2.02
C GLN A 26 -14.50 40.92 -1.03
N GLY A 27 -15.73 40.68 -0.58
CA GLY A 27 -16.07 39.53 0.28
C GLY A 27 -15.86 38.19 -0.42
N VAL A 28 -16.24 38.10 -1.70
CA VAL A 28 -16.03 36.90 -2.52
C VAL A 28 -14.54 36.62 -2.72
N ALA A 29 -13.73 37.65 -2.97
CA ALA A 29 -12.28 37.50 -3.11
C ALA A 29 -11.64 36.99 -1.81
N LEU A 30 -12.07 37.49 -0.65
CA LEU A 30 -11.54 37.08 0.65
C LEU A 30 -11.91 35.63 0.99
N VAL A 31 -13.20 35.29 0.91
CA VAL A 31 -13.68 33.93 1.22
C VAL A 31 -13.19 32.92 0.17
N GLY A 32 -13.19 33.30 -1.10
CA GLY A 32 -12.63 32.50 -2.19
C GLY A 32 -11.14 32.23 -1.98
N GLY A 33 -10.36 33.25 -1.62
CA GLY A 33 -8.94 33.11 -1.28
C GLY A 33 -8.72 32.17 -0.08
N ALA A 34 -9.51 32.30 0.99
CA ALA A 34 -9.44 31.41 2.14
C ALA A 34 -9.79 29.96 1.79
N ILE A 35 -10.82 29.74 0.94
CA ILE A 35 -11.20 28.42 0.44
C ILE A 35 -10.07 27.81 -0.40
N VAL A 36 -9.50 28.58 -1.34
CA VAL A 36 -8.38 28.12 -2.18
C VAL A 36 -7.16 27.78 -1.32
N MET A 37 -6.79 28.63 -0.37
CA MET A 37 -5.69 28.36 0.55
C MET A 37 -5.94 27.08 1.37
N PHE A 38 -7.15 26.91 1.90
CA PHE A 38 -7.54 25.70 2.62
C PHE A 38 -7.43 24.46 1.74
N LEU A 39 -7.94 24.51 0.49
CA LEU A 39 -7.84 23.44 -0.50
C LEU A 39 -6.37 23.09 -0.79
N LEU A 40 -5.51 24.07 -1.00
CA LEU A 40 -4.08 23.86 -1.26
C LEU A 40 -3.39 23.18 -0.07
N LEU A 41 -3.68 23.60 1.17
CA LEU A 41 -3.13 22.95 2.37
C LEU A 41 -3.62 21.50 2.50
N HIS A 42 -4.89 21.25 2.21
CA HIS A 42 -5.47 19.91 2.26
C HIS A 42 -4.88 19.02 1.15
N PHE A 43 -4.70 19.57 -0.04
CA PHE A 43 -4.07 18.90 -1.17
C PHE A 43 -2.60 18.57 -0.88
N ASN A 44 -1.83 19.50 -0.31
CA ASN A 44 -0.44 19.25 0.11
C ASN A 44 -0.34 18.12 1.14
N ARG A 45 -1.30 18.05 2.08
CA ARG A 45 -1.36 16.94 3.05
C ARG A 45 -1.63 15.60 2.35
N ALA A 46 -2.55 15.56 1.39
CA ALA A 46 -2.83 14.36 0.60
C ALA A 46 -1.62 13.94 -0.24
N MET A 47 -0.94 14.91 -0.87
CA MET A 47 0.23 14.67 -1.70
C MET A 47 1.41 14.10 -0.89
N LYS A 48 1.64 14.58 0.34
CA LYS A 48 2.65 14.01 1.25
C LYS A 48 2.39 12.54 1.60
N VAL A 49 1.13 12.11 1.66
CA VAL A 49 0.78 10.70 1.90
C VAL A 49 1.07 9.84 0.67
N LEU A 50 0.76 10.35 -0.52
CA LEU A 50 1.05 9.68 -1.79
C LEU A 50 2.56 9.60 -2.06
N GLN A 51 3.30 10.67 -1.75
CA GLN A 51 4.75 10.75 -1.87
C GLN A 51 5.45 9.69 -0.99
N ARG A 52 4.99 9.51 0.25
CA ARG A 52 5.47 8.42 1.14
C ARG A 52 5.16 7.02 0.64
N ALA A 53 4.12 6.85 -0.17
CA ALA A 53 3.81 5.57 -0.81
C ALA A 53 4.68 5.35 -2.07
N ALA A 54 4.99 6.42 -2.81
CA ALA A 54 5.85 6.40 -3.99
C ALA A 54 7.35 6.22 -3.65
N GLU A 55 7.78 6.62 -2.46
CA GLU A 55 9.14 6.38 -1.94
C GLU A 55 9.37 4.93 -1.49
N ARG A 56 8.35 4.05 -1.56
CA ARG A 56 8.50 2.65 -1.18
C ARG A 56 9.25 1.89 -2.28
N PRO A 57 10.38 1.23 -1.98
CA PRO A 57 11.14 0.48 -2.97
C PRO A 57 10.29 -0.63 -3.59
N VAL A 58 10.52 -0.92 -4.87
CA VAL A 58 9.89 -2.06 -5.55
C VAL A 58 10.22 -3.34 -4.77
N GLY A 59 9.21 -4.17 -4.55
CA GLY A 59 9.32 -5.37 -3.74
C GLY A 59 9.31 -5.12 -2.24
N TYR A 60 9.04 -3.92 -1.73
CA TYR A 60 9.01 -3.69 -0.28
C TYR A 60 7.66 -4.05 0.36
N VAL A 61 7.67 -4.67 1.54
CA VAL A 61 6.48 -4.84 2.38
C VAL A 61 6.78 -4.52 3.85
N ASP A 62 5.78 -3.99 4.56
CA ASP A 62 5.91 -3.63 5.98
C ASP A 62 6.26 -4.84 6.88
N SER A 63 5.77 -6.04 6.54
CA SER A 63 6.14 -7.31 7.19
C SER A 63 5.81 -8.49 6.28
N ALA A 64 6.81 -9.33 5.99
CA ALA A 64 6.66 -10.52 5.15
C ALA A 64 5.77 -11.57 5.83
N VAL A 65 5.86 -11.70 7.16
CA VAL A 65 5.01 -12.60 7.97
C VAL A 65 3.54 -12.20 7.87
N MET A 66 3.25 -10.90 7.98
CA MET A 66 1.88 -10.40 7.89
C MET A 66 1.31 -10.57 6.48
N LEU A 67 2.13 -10.37 5.45
CA LEU A 67 1.73 -10.63 4.07
C LEU A 67 1.40 -12.12 3.89
N ASN A 68 2.31 -13.01 4.30
CA ASN A 68 2.12 -14.45 4.25
C ASN A 68 0.79 -14.90 4.90
N ALA A 69 0.42 -14.32 6.04
CA ALA A 69 -0.83 -14.64 6.73
C ALA A 69 -2.10 -14.11 6.03
N LYS A 70 -1.98 -13.06 5.21
CA LYS A 70 -3.12 -12.45 4.51
C LYS A 70 -3.33 -13.01 3.11
N LEU A 71 -2.31 -13.63 2.51
CA LEU A 71 -2.41 -14.24 1.20
C LEU A 71 -3.42 -15.39 1.19
N LYS A 72 -4.19 -15.46 0.11
CA LYS A 72 -5.23 -16.46 -0.10
C LYS A 72 -5.16 -16.98 -1.53
N PRO A 73 -5.36 -18.29 -1.76
CA PRO A 73 -5.39 -18.85 -3.10
C PRO A 73 -6.40 -18.13 -3.99
N GLY A 74 -6.01 -17.86 -5.23
CA GLY A 74 -6.87 -17.17 -6.22
C GLY A 74 -6.90 -15.65 -6.10
N SER A 75 -6.21 -15.03 -5.12
CA SER A 75 -6.04 -13.58 -5.06
C SER A 75 -5.36 -13.08 -6.33
N THR A 76 -5.80 -11.95 -6.89
CA THR A 76 -5.16 -11.39 -8.09
C THR A 76 -3.87 -10.67 -7.72
N LEU A 77 -2.94 -10.56 -8.68
CA LEU A 77 -1.72 -9.76 -8.50
C LEU A 77 -2.05 -8.33 -8.04
N MET A 78 -3.07 -7.70 -8.65
CA MET A 78 -3.54 -6.37 -8.27
C MET A 78 -4.06 -6.30 -6.84
N HIS A 79 -4.73 -7.36 -6.34
CA HIS A 79 -5.17 -7.41 -4.95
C HIS A 79 -3.98 -7.44 -3.97
N VAL A 80 -2.94 -8.20 -4.30
CA VAL A 80 -1.73 -8.28 -3.48
C VAL A 80 -0.99 -6.93 -3.46
N VAL A 81 -0.82 -6.29 -4.63
CA VAL A 81 -0.22 -4.95 -4.73
C VAL A 81 -1.01 -3.90 -3.94
N ALA A 82 -2.34 -3.94 -3.99
CA ALA A 82 -3.19 -3.03 -3.21
C ALA A 82 -3.01 -3.24 -1.69
N MET A 83 -2.77 -4.47 -1.26
CA MET A 83 -2.59 -4.83 0.15
C MET A 83 -1.20 -4.43 0.68
N THR A 84 -0.14 -4.62 -0.11
CA THR A 84 1.23 -4.26 0.27
C THR A 84 1.53 -2.77 0.06
N ARG A 85 0.75 -2.11 -0.81
CA ARG A 85 1.01 -0.76 -1.32
C ARG A 85 2.36 -0.65 -2.03
N ALA A 86 2.82 -1.75 -2.62
CA ALA A 86 4.09 -1.85 -3.34
C ALA A 86 3.98 -2.87 -4.46
N LEU A 87 4.61 -2.55 -5.60
CA LEU A 87 4.79 -3.52 -6.68
C LEU A 87 5.68 -4.66 -6.18
N GLY A 88 5.41 -5.89 -6.60
CA GLY A 88 6.31 -7.01 -6.35
C GLY A 88 7.58 -6.89 -7.18
N GLU A 89 8.71 -7.35 -6.66
CA GLU A 89 9.93 -7.49 -7.45
C GLU A 89 9.77 -8.70 -8.38
N PRO A 90 9.78 -8.53 -9.72
CA PRO A 90 9.64 -9.64 -10.64
C PRO A 90 10.86 -10.56 -10.55
N LYS A 91 10.62 -11.87 -10.43
CA LYS A 91 11.66 -12.92 -10.43
C LYS A 91 11.58 -13.82 -11.67
N SER A 92 10.51 -13.72 -12.44
CA SER A 92 10.36 -14.37 -13.74
C SER A 92 10.61 -13.38 -14.88
N GLN A 93 10.91 -13.88 -16.09
CA GLN A 93 11.05 -13.04 -17.28
C GLN A 93 9.69 -12.41 -17.63
N GLU A 94 9.70 -11.20 -18.21
CA GLU A 94 8.47 -10.53 -18.64
C GLU A 94 7.71 -11.39 -19.65
N GLY A 95 6.39 -11.52 -19.45
CA GLY A 95 5.52 -12.34 -20.29
C GLY A 95 5.66 -13.86 -20.11
N SER A 96 6.49 -14.33 -19.18
CA SER A 96 6.58 -15.76 -18.85
C SER A 96 5.52 -16.20 -17.85
N GLN A 97 5.07 -17.46 -17.96
CA GLN A 97 4.17 -18.12 -17.01
C GLN A 97 4.88 -19.35 -16.44
N PRO A 98 4.81 -19.59 -15.12
CA PRO A 98 4.17 -18.74 -14.11
C PRO A 98 4.92 -17.43 -13.85
N GLU A 99 4.17 -16.40 -13.44
CA GLU A 99 4.73 -15.11 -13.02
C GLU A 99 5.17 -15.19 -11.55
N LEU A 100 6.45 -14.93 -11.25
CA LEU A 100 6.98 -14.95 -9.89
C LEU A 100 7.25 -13.53 -9.41
N TYR A 101 6.73 -13.19 -8.23
CA TYR A 101 6.96 -11.90 -7.59
C TYR A 101 7.44 -12.06 -6.15
N ARG A 102 8.38 -11.21 -5.73
CA ARG A 102 8.93 -11.16 -4.37
C ARG A 102 8.54 -9.88 -3.65
N TRP A 103 8.16 -10.01 -2.38
CA TRP A 103 8.10 -8.89 -1.44
C TRP A 103 8.99 -9.15 -0.23
N THR A 104 9.94 -8.28 0.03
CA THR A 104 10.93 -8.33 1.10
C THR A 104 10.61 -7.26 2.16
N ASP A 105 10.71 -7.64 3.43
CA ASP A 105 10.57 -6.73 4.56
C ASP A 105 11.92 -6.20 5.08
N ASN A 106 11.87 -5.29 6.05
CA ASN A 106 13.06 -4.68 6.62
C ASN A 106 13.92 -5.67 7.46
N GLY A 107 13.38 -6.82 7.82
CA GLY A 107 14.10 -7.90 8.50
C GLY A 107 14.77 -8.87 7.52
N ASN A 108 14.88 -8.49 6.24
CA ASN A 108 15.33 -9.33 5.13
C ASN A 108 14.50 -10.59 4.93
N SER A 109 13.34 -10.75 5.58
CA SER A 109 12.43 -11.85 5.27
C SER A 109 11.65 -11.52 4.02
N TRP A 110 11.33 -12.50 3.18
CA TRP A 110 10.59 -12.26 1.95
C TRP A 110 9.50 -13.29 1.70
N VAL A 111 8.49 -12.89 0.95
CA VAL A 111 7.47 -13.78 0.41
C VAL A 111 7.65 -13.86 -1.09
N ASP A 112 7.89 -15.06 -1.60
CA ASP A 112 7.80 -15.38 -3.02
C ASP A 112 6.39 -15.84 -3.33
N ALA A 113 5.77 -15.27 -4.36
CA ALA A 113 4.41 -15.57 -4.77
C ALA A 113 4.37 -15.92 -6.25
N THR A 114 3.79 -17.07 -6.56
CA THR A 114 3.64 -17.60 -7.92
C THR A 114 2.22 -17.35 -8.40
N PHE A 115 2.11 -16.64 -9.52
CA PHE A 115 0.84 -16.35 -10.19
C PHE A 115 0.74 -17.12 -11.50
N VAL A 116 -0.44 -17.69 -11.76
CA VAL A 116 -0.77 -18.35 -13.02
C VAL A 116 -2.00 -17.67 -13.59
N GLY A 117 -1.88 -17.07 -14.77
CA GLY A 117 -2.96 -16.28 -15.38
C GLY A 117 -3.42 -15.13 -14.48
N GLY A 118 -2.47 -14.46 -13.80
CA GLY A 118 -2.72 -13.33 -12.90
C GLY A 118 -3.35 -13.67 -11.55
N LYS A 119 -3.52 -14.95 -11.22
CA LYS A 119 -4.07 -15.43 -9.93
C LYS A 119 -3.02 -16.16 -9.10
N LEU A 120 -2.99 -15.87 -7.81
CA LEU A 120 -2.07 -16.47 -6.86
C LEU A 120 -2.34 -17.97 -6.74
N LYS A 121 -1.35 -18.78 -7.10
CA LYS A 121 -1.42 -20.24 -7.01
C LYS A 121 -0.81 -20.75 -5.72
N GLU A 122 0.36 -20.21 -5.38
CA GLU A 122 1.17 -20.61 -4.24
C GLU A 122 2.01 -19.42 -3.78
N TRP A 123 2.44 -19.47 -2.52
CA TRP A 123 3.39 -18.51 -1.97
C TRP A 123 4.21 -19.18 -0.88
N ALA A 124 5.43 -18.70 -0.67
CA ALA A 124 6.35 -19.18 0.35
C ALA A 124 6.97 -18.01 1.09
N LEU A 125 6.96 -18.07 2.41
CA LEU A 125 7.69 -17.14 3.27
C LEU A 125 9.08 -17.73 3.55
N THR A 126 10.11 -16.97 3.23
CA THR A 126 11.49 -17.28 3.60
C THR A 126 11.99 -16.26 4.59
N ARG A 127 12.57 -16.75 5.68
CA ARG A 127 13.33 -15.96 6.63
C ARG A 127 14.80 -16.31 6.41
N PRO A 128 15.69 -15.36 6.07
CA PRO A 128 17.11 -15.66 6.03
C PRO A 128 17.57 -15.94 7.45
N ASP A 129 17.97 -17.18 7.70
CA ASP A 129 18.68 -17.53 8.91
C ASP A 129 20.10 -16.94 8.84
N GLY A 130 20.64 -16.55 10.00
CA GLY A 130 22.09 -16.56 10.19
C GLY A 130 22.64 -17.95 9.80
N PRO A 131 23.94 -18.07 9.50
CA PRO A 131 24.51 -19.20 8.77
C PRO A 131 23.99 -20.54 9.30
N ALA A 132 23.54 -21.38 8.37
CA ALA A 132 22.92 -22.69 8.57
C ALA A 132 23.39 -23.40 9.85
N GLU A 133 22.49 -23.52 10.83
CA GLU A 133 22.63 -24.56 11.83
C GLU A 133 22.20 -25.89 11.20
N ASP A 134 23.18 -26.79 11.13
CA ASP A 134 23.04 -28.20 10.80
C ASP A 134 21.79 -28.78 11.45
N THR A 135 20.97 -29.45 10.63
CA THR A 135 19.90 -30.31 11.13
C THR A 135 20.52 -31.44 11.97
N PRO A 136 20.30 -31.54 13.29
CA PRO A 136 20.74 -32.70 14.04
C PRO A 136 19.52 -33.63 14.17
N THR A 137 19.31 -34.54 13.22
CA THR A 137 18.46 -35.70 13.51
C THR A 137 18.77 -36.91 12.61
N GLY A 138 19.48 -37.87 13.20
CA GLY A 138 19.51 -39.28 12.77
C GLY A 138 19.93 -40.13 13.98
N PRO A 139 19.12 -41.10 14.44
CA PRO A 139 19.15 -41.62 15.80
C PRO A 139 20.32 -42.58 16.05
N SER A 140 20.84 -42.54 17.29
CA SER A 140 21.80 -43.49 17.83
C SER A 140 21.33 -44.93 17.67
N THR A 141 22.03 -45.71 16.83
CA THR A 141 21.95 -47.18 16.88
C THR A 141 23.27 -47.69 17.45
N LEU A 142 23.33 -47.80 18.78
CA LEU A 142 24.31 -48.65 19.46
C LEU A 142 23.82 -50.09 19.33
N ALA A 143 24.40 -50.83 18.38
CA ALA A 143 24.29 -52.28 18.35
C ALA A 143 25.35 -52.86 19.30
N ARG A 144 24.87 -53.77 20.13
CA ARG A 144 25.58 -54.56 21.16
C ARG A 144 26.45 -55.64 20.54
#